data_AF-A0A9D2PPA6-F1
#
_entry.id   AF-A0A9D2PPA6-F1
#
_cell.length_a   1.000
_cell.length_b   1.000
_cell.length_c   1.000
_cell.angle_alpha   90.00
_cell.angle_beta   90.00
_cell.angle_gamma   90.00
#
_symmetry.space_group_name_H-M   'P 1'
#
loop_
_entity.id
_entity.type
_entity.pdbx_description
1 polymer ?
#
loop_
_entity_poly.entity_id
_entity_poly.type
_entity_poly.pdbx_seq_one_letter_code
_entity_poly.pdbx_strand_id
1 'polypeptide(L)'
;MLKTLAAQVKEFKKDSILTPVFMILEVLFEMLIPLLMASIIDKGVETGDIGHICKVGAAMAVLALCGLWAGMMGGKYGARASTGFARNLRKAMYDNIQNFSFSNIDKFSTAGLITRLTTDVTNLQMAYQMLLRMFTRAPASLLCAMVMAFTIHAELASIYLIAVLALGACLVFIMSRATKYFQQVFRKYDDLNASVQENITGIRVVKAYVREEYEDSKFFKAAENVYKMFVKAENIIIMNMPLMMFTVYACILGISWLGAKMIVVDELTTGELMSLLTYCMNIMMSLMMLSMIFVMVTMSFASAKRITEVINEESDLHNPEHPVMEVPDGSIEFNHVKFAYKKGSGEPVLKDINLSIASGETIGIIGGTGSAKSSMVNLISRLYDVTEGSVKVGGRDVREYDMEVLRNQVAVVLQKNVLFS
;
A
#
# COMPACT_ATOMS: atom_id res chain seq x y z
N MET A 1 -3.08 -9.75 8.97
CA MET A 1 -2.58 -8.64 8.11
C MET A 1 -1.86 -7.56 8.92
N LEU A 2 -2.56 -6.65 9.61
CA LEU A 2 -1.93 -5.52 10.32
C LEU A 2 -0.89 -5.96 11.36
N LYS A 3 -1.14 -7.03 12.12
CA LYS A 3 -0.17 -7.59 13.07
C LYS A 3 1.14 -8.04 12.39
N THR A 4 1.03 -8.73 11.24
CA THR A 4 2.17 -9.17 10.43
C THR A 4 2.98 -7.97 9.95
N LEU A 5 2.32 -6.94 9.42
CA LEU A 5 2.99 -5.73 8.94
C LEU A 5 3.64 -4.95 10.08
N ALA A 6 2.94 -4.74 11.19
CA ALA A 6 3.47 -4.04 12.36
C ALA A 6 4.71 -4.75 12.95
N ALA A 7 4.77 -6.08 12.88
CA ALA A 7 5.95 -6.84 13.30
C ALA A 7 7.20 -6.52 12.45
N GLN A 8 7.03 -6.08 11.19
CA GLN A 8 8.15 -5.73 10.30
C GLN A 8 8.73 -4.33 10.53
N VAL A 9 8.16 -3.51 11.42
CA VAL A 9 8.77 -2.22 11.80
C VAL A 9 10.11 -2.42 12.52
N LYS A 10 10.24 -3.47 13.34
CA LYS A 10 11.47 -3.92 14.01
C LYS A 10 12.30 -2.76 14.61
N GLU A 11 13.51 -2.54 14.09
CA GLU A 11 14.49 -1.56 14.56
C GLU A 11 14.02 -0.10 14.42
N PHE A 12 13.03 0.18 13.58
CA PHE A 12 12.55 1.53 13.31
C PHE A 12 11.40 1.99 14.21
N LYS A 13 11.02 1.20 15.24
CA LYS A 13 9.94 1.56 16.17
C LYS A 13 10.15 2.93 16.82
N LYS A 14 11.40 3.26 17.17
CA LYS A 14 11.75 4.56 17.77
C LYS A 14 11.44 5.71 16.81
N ASP A 15 11.88 5.59 15.55
CA ASP A 15 11.67 6.63 14.53
C ASP A 15 10.17 6.77 14.19
N SER A 16 9.43 5.65 14.17
CA SER A 16 7.99 5.63 13.98
C SER A 16 7.21 6.31 15.11
N ILE A 17 7.73 6.34 16.33
CA ILE A 17 7.12 7.06 17.46
C ILE A 17 7.55 8.53 17.48
N LEU A 18 8.84 8.80 17.22
CA LEU A 18 9.37 10.17 17.21
C LEU A 18 8.73 11.02 16.11
N THR A 19 8.39 10.44 14.96
CA THR A 19 7.77 11.17 13.85
C THR A 19 6.46 11.86 14.26
N PRO A 20 5.43 11.15 14.78
CA PRO A 20 4.24 11.76 15.35
C PRO A 20 4.52 12.85 16.39
N VAL A 21 5.48 12.63 17.29
CA VAL A 21 5.79 13.58 18.37
C VAL A 21 6.30 14.90 17.80
N PHE A 22 7.23 14.86 16.85
CA PHE A 22 7.73 16.07 16.19
C PHE A 22 6.67 16.75 15.32
N MET A 23 5.77 15.98 14.69
CA MET A 23 4.65 16.56 13.93
C MET A 23 3.67 17.30 14.84
N ILE A 24 3.35 16.74 16.00
CA ILE A 24 2.49 17.42 16.98
C ILE A 24 3.20 18.66 17.52
N LEU A 25 4.50 18.59 17.81
CA LEU A 25 5.30 19.73 18.24
C LEU A 25 5.31 20.87 17.20
N GLU A 26 5.47 20.53 15.92
CA GLU A 26 5.39 21.47 14.80
C GLU A 26 4.03 22.18 14.78
N VAL A 27 2.94 21.41 14.89
CA VAL A 27 1.58 21.96 14.95
C VAL A 27 1.40 22.91 16.13
N LEU A 28 1.90 22.56 17.32
CA LEU A 28 1.78 23.42 18.49
C LEU A 28 2.45 24.77 18.27
N PHE A 29 3.64 24.80 17.68
CA PHE A 29 4.32 26.06 17.36
C PHE A 29 3.58 26.87 16.28
N GLU A 30 3.10 26.22 15.22
CA GLU A 30 2.33 26.90 14.17
C GLU A 30 1.02 27.50 14.72
N MET A 31 0.34 26.79 15.63
CA MET A 31 -0.95 27.25 16.19
C MET A 31 -0.81 28.40 17.18
N LEU A 32 0.39 28.70 17.68
CA LEU A 32 0.66 29.86 18.53
C LEU A 32 0.89 31.15 17.71
N ILE A 33 1.24 31.04 16.42
CA ILE A 33 1.54 32.20 15.56
C ILE A 33 0.33 33.15 15.44
N PRO A 34 -0.91 32.68 15.21
CA PRO A 34 -2.08 33.57 15.12
C PRO A 34 -2.30 34.38 16.41
N LEU A 35 -2.16 33.78 17.60
CA LEU A 35 -2.30 34.51 18.88
C LEU A 35 -1.27 35.63 19.03
N LEU A 36 -0.02 35.39 18.61
CA LEU A 36 0.99 36.45 18.61
C LEU A 36 0.67 37.54 17.60
N MET A 37 0.09 37.17 16.45
CA MET A 37 -0.39 38.15 15.46
C MET A 37 -1.53 39.01 16.03
N ALA A 38 -2.50 38.42 16.75
CA ALA A 38 -3.52 39.19 17.48
C ALA A 38 -2.90 40.16 18.46
N SER A 39 -1.94 39.69 19.28
CA SER A 39 -1.25 40.53 20.26
C SER A 39 -0.46 41.68 19.63
N ILE A 40 0.08 41.52 18.42
CA ILE A 40 0.73 42.62 17.68
C ILE A 40 -0.30 43.68 17.30
N ILE A 41 -1.48 43.27 16.82
CA ILE A 41 -2.54 44.18 16.40
C ILE A 41 -3.09 44.92 17.63
N ASP A 42 -3.60 44.18 18.61
CA ASP A 42 -4.37 44.73 19.73
C ASP A 42 -3.50 45.51 20.72
N LYS A 43 -2.30 44.99 21.02
CA LYS A 43 -1.42 45.59 22.06
C LYS A 43 -0.22 46.32 21.50
N GLY A 44 -0.03 46.30 20.19
CA GLY A 44 1.08 46.97 19.52
C GLY A 44 0.59 48.08 18.60
N VAL A 45 -0.20 47.74 17.58
CA VAL A 45 -0.64 48.70 16.57
C VAL A 45 -1.69 49.66 17.13
N GLU A 46 -2.73 49.14 17.81
CA GLU A 46 -3.78 49.99 18.38
C GLU A 46 -3.27 50.89 19.52
N THR A 47 -2.26 50.45 20.27
CA THR A 47 -1.64 51.20 21.38
C THR A 47 -0.44 52.07 20.96
N GLY A 48 0.09 51.87 19.75
CA GLY A 48 1.30 52.53 19.25
C GLY A 48 2.63 52.05 19.87
N ASP A 49 2.65 50.90 20.55
CA ASP A 49 3.86 50.35 21.19
C ASP A 49 4.74 49.55 20.20
N ILE A 50 5.67 50.25 19.55
CA ILE A 50 6.68 49.64 18.65
C ILE A 50 7.55 48.60 19.39
N GLY A 51 7.80 48.79 20.69
CA GLY A 51 8.59 47.87 21.50
C GLY A 51 7.89 46.52 21.66
N HIS A 52 6.58 46.53 21.88
CA HIS A 52 5.76 45.31 21.91
C HIS A 52 5.72 44.62 20.55
N ILE A 53 5.53 45.37 19.46
CA ILE A 53 5.56 44.83 18.10
C ILE A 53 6.88 44.11 17.81
N CYS A 54 8.03 44.73 18.11
CA CYS A 54 9.33 44.11 17.89
C CYS A 54 9.57 42.87 18.76
N LYS A 55 9.18 42.90 20.05
CA LYS A 55 9.34 41.76 20.96
C LYS A 55 8.48 40.57 20.55
N VAL A 56 7.20 40.80 20.27
CA VAL A 56 6.27 39.74 19.85
C VAL A 56 6.61 39.24 18.45
N GLY A 57 7.01 40.12 17.53
CA GLY A 57 7.50 39.74 16.20
C GLY A 57 8.76 38.88 16.26
N ALA A 58 9.71 39.20 17.13
CA ALA A 58 10.87 38.35 17.38
C ALA A 58 10.47 36.99 17.97
N ALA A 59 9.51 36.96 18.91
CA ALA A 59 8.97 35.71 19.44
C ALA A 59 8.28 34.85 18.35
N MET A 60 7.53 35.46 17.43
CA MET A 60 6.96 34.77 16.26
C MET A 60 8.03 34.15 15.39
N ALA A 61 9.13 34.86 15.12
CA ALA A 61 10.25 34.32 14.35
C ALA A 61 10.90 33.12 15.04
N VAL A 62 11.09 33.18 16.37
CA VAL A 62 11.60 32.04 17.15
C VAL A 62 10.65 30.84 17.07
N LEU A 63 9.33 31.04 17.23
CA LEU A 63 8.35 29.96 17.10
C LEU A 63 8.35 29.36 15.69
N ALA A 64 8.46 30.18 14.65
CA ALA A 64 8.56 29.70 13.27
C ALA A 64 9.81 28.86 13.04
N LEU A 65 10.97 29.25 13.60
CA LEU A 65 12.20 28.45 13.55
C LEU A 65 12.08 27.14 14.34
N CYS A 66 11.44 27.16 15.51
CA CYS A 66 11.14 25.96 16.29
C CYS A 66 10.20 25.00 15.52
N GLY A 67 9.15 25.54 14.88
CA GLY A 67 8.24 24.80 14.02
C GLY A 67 8.97 24.17 12.82
N LEU A 68 9.80 24.95 12.13
CA LEU A 68 10.62 24.46 11.02
C LEU A 68 11.57 23.33 11.46
N TRP A 69 12.23 23.48 12.60
CA TRP A 69 13.09 22.46 13.17
C TRP A 69 12.31 21.18 13.51
N ALA A 70 11.14 21.32 14.13
CA ALA A 70 10.25 20.21 14.43
C ALA A 70 9.78 19.48 13.16
N GLY A 71 9.35 20.22 12.14
CA GLY A 71 8.94 19.68 10.84
C GLY A 71 10.08 18.97 10.10
N MET A 72 11.30 19.52 10.13
CA MET A 72 12.49 18.86 9.59
C MET A 72 12.82 17.55 10.31
N MET A 73 12.78 17.55 11.65
CA MET A 73 13.00 16.33 12.44
C MET A 73 11.93 15.29 12.17
N GLY A 74 10.65 15.68 12.15
CA GLY A 74 9.54 14.81 11.77
C GLY A 74 9.69 14.26 10.34
N GLY A 75 10.18 15.07 9.40
CA GLY A 75 10.50 14.63 8.04
C GLY A 75 11.62 13.59 8.01
N LYS A 76 12.72 13.83 8.74
CA LYS A 76 13.88 12.93 8.84
C LYS A 76 13.52 11.58 9.46
N TYR A 77 12.88 11.59 10.63
CA TYR A 77 12.45 10.36 11.29
C TYR A 77 11.37 9.63 10.48
N GLY A 78 10.45 10.37 9.85
CA GLY A 78 9.39 9.78 9.04
C GLY A 78 9.92 9.07 7.79
N ALA A 79 10.90 9.68 7.12
CA ALA A 79 11.57 9.08 5.98
C ALA A 79 12.39 7.84 6.39
N ARG A 80 13.12 7.90 7.52
CA ARG A 80 13.89 6.76 8.03
C ARG A 80 12.98 5.60 8.44
N ALA A 81 11.87 5.90 9.11
CA ALA A 81 10.88 4.91 9.50
C ALA A 81 10.21 4.23 8.29
N SER A 82 9.80 5.00 7.27
CA SER A 82 9.12 4.44 6.09
C SER A 82 10.05 3.63 5.20
N THR A 83 11.24 4.14 4.90
CA THR A 83 12.24 3.41 4.10
C THR A 83 12.76 2.18 4.84
N GLY A 84 12.95 2.28 6.15
CA GLY A 84 13.31 1.16 7.02
C GLY A 84 12.24 0.07 7.07
N PHE A 85 10.97 0.46 7.19
CA PHE A 85 9.82 -0.44 7.10
C PHE A 85 9.77 -1.16 5.75
N ALA A 86 9.94 -0.42 4.65
CA ALA A 86 9.98 -0.98 3.29
C ALA A 86 11.14 -1.98 3.10
N ARG A 87 12.33 -1.65 3.62
CA ARG A 87 13.49 -2.56 3.64
C ARG A 87 13.17 -3.86 4.36
N ASN A 88 12.56 -3.79 5.55
CA ASN A 88 12.22 -4.96 6.33
C ASN A 88 11.14 -5.81 5.66
N LEU A 89 10.15 -5.19 5.01
CA LEU A 89 9.16 -5.91 4.21
C LEU A 89 9.80 -6.65 3.02
N ARG A 90 10.68 -5.99 2.26
CA ARG A 90 11.39 -6.63 1.15
C ARG A 90 12.24 -7.79 1.65
N LYS A 91 12.98 -7.59 2.74
CA LYS A 91 13.80 -8.65 3.32
C LYS A 91 12.95 -9.83 3.78
N ALA A 92 11.88 -9.59 4.55
CA ALA A 92 11.02 -10.67 5.03
C ALA A 92 10.36 -11.46 3.88
N MET A 93 9.89 -10.77 2.83
CA MET A 93 9.37 -11.46 1.65
C MET A 93 10.46 -12.21 0.89
N TYR A 94 11.63 -11.61 0.70
CA TYR A 94 12.74 -12.25 0.00
C TYR A 94 13.18 -13.52 0.72
N ASP A 95 13.43 -13.43 2.03
CA ASP A 95 13.82 -14.56 2.87
C ASP A 95 12.77 -15.68 2.83
N ASN A 96 11.46 -15.33 2.83
CA ASN A 96 10.40 -16.33 2.74
C ASN A 96 10.30 -16.97 1.35
N ILE A 97 10.43 -16.16 0.29
CA ILE A 97 10.39 -16.64 -1.11
C ILE A 97 11.52 -17.63 -1.39
N GLN A 98 12.71 -17.47 -0.77
CA GLN A 98 13.80 -18.45 -0.92
C GLN A 98 13.42 -19.84 -0.40
N ASN A 99 12.49 -19.94 0.55
CA ASN A 99 12.03 -21.21 1.12
C ASN A 99 10.82 -21.79 0.38
N PHE A 100 10.28 -21.08 -0.61
CA PHE A 100 9.10 -21.53 -1.35
C PHE A 100 9.39 -22.79 -2.16
N SER A 101 8.46 -23.75 -2.08
CA SER A 101 8.42 -24.84 -3.05
C SER A 101 8.00 -24.31 -4.42
N PHE A 102 8.22 -25.11 -5.46
CA PHE A 102 7.72 -24.78 -6.79
C PHE A 102 6.19 -24.61 -6.81
N SER A 103 5.45 -25.34 -5.97
CA SER A 103 4.00 -25.17 -5.86
C SER A 103 3.61 -23.79 -5.32
N ASN A 104 4.34 -23.26 -4.34
CA ASN A 104 4.12 -21.91 -3.84
C ASN A 104 4.47 -20.86 -4.92
N ILE A 105 5.55 -21.05 -5.68
CA ILE A 105 5.92 -20.16 -6.78
C ILE A 105 4.83 -20.16 -7.86
N ASP A 106 4.29 -21.32 -8.22
CA ASP A 106 3.20 -21.43 -9.19
C ASP A 106 1.92 -20.74 -8.69
N LYS A 107 1.61 -20.85 -7.39
CA LYS A 107 0.47 -20.16 -6.76
C LYS A 107 0.56 -18.64 -6.91
N PHE A 108 1.74 -18.05 -6.69
CA PHE A 108 1.91 -16.59 -6.74
C PHE A 108 2.33 -16.04 -8.10
N SER A 109 2.88 -16.89 -8.97
CA SER A 109 3.65 -16.58 -10.18
C SER A 109 4.90 -15.72 -9.93
N THR A 110 5.98 -15.95 -10.71
CA THR A 110 7.21 -15.15 -10.62
C THR A 110 6.94 -13.65 -10.83
N ALA A 111 6.15 -13.30 -11.85
CA ALA A 111 5.77 -11.90 -12.12
C ALA A 111 4.98 -11.29 -10.96
N GLY A 112 4.06 -12.05 -10.36
CA GLY A 112 3.30 -11.61 -9.20
C GLY A 112 4.17 -11.39 -7.97
N LEU A 113 5.21 -12.19 -7.75
CA LEU A 113 6.17 -11.99 -6.66
C LEU A 113 7.04 -10.74 -6.88
N ILE A 114 7.48 -10.49 -8.11
CA ILE A 114 8.24 -9.28 -8.47
C ILE A 114 7.43 -8.01 -8.17
N THR A 115 6.18 -7.94 -8.62
CA THR A 115 5.31 -6.78 -8.38
C THR A 115 5.06 -6.54 -6.89
N ARG A 116 4.94 -7.62 -6.10
CA ARG A 116 4.80 -7.53 -4.64
C ARG A 116 6.07 -6.99 -3.96
N LEU A 117 7.25 -7.43 -4.38
CA LEU A 117 8.55 -6.97 -3.85
C LEU A 117 8.87 -5.51 -4.21
N THR A 118 8.28 -4.98 -5.28
CA THR A 118 8.60 -3.68 -5.87
C THR A 118 7.49 -2.65 -5.63
N THR A 119 6.44 -2.70 -6.45
CA THR A 119 5.34 -1.73 -6.48
C THR A 119 4.53 -1.77 -5.19
N ASP A 120 4.15 -2.96 -4.71
CA ASP A 120 3.33 -3.05 -3.49
C ASP A 120 4.07 -2.54 -2.25
N VAL A 121 5.37 -2.84 -2.14
CA VAL A 121 6.19 -2.30 -1.04
C VAL A 121 6.25 -0.78 -1.12
N THR A 122 6.42 -0.23 -2.31
CA THR A 122 6.48 1.24 -2.51
C THR A 122 5.16 1.89 -2.12
N ASN A 123 4.02 1.29 -2.48
CA ASN A 123 2.70 1.76 -2.07
C ASN A 123 2.54 1.74 -0.54
N LEU A 124 2.96 0.66 0.13
CA LEU A 124 2.94 0.59 1.59
C LEU A 124 3.92 1.56 2.25
N GLN A 125 5.09 1.79 1.65
CA GLN A 125 6.06 2.77 2.13
C GLN A 125 5.45 4.17 2.15
N MET A 126 4.83 4.58 1.04
CA MET A 126 4.18 5.90 0.93
C MET A 126 2.99 6.01 1.90
N ALA A 127 2.15 4.97 1.97
CA ALA A 127 1.03 4.91 2.92
C ALA A 127 1.50 5.07 4.37
N TYR A 128 2.55 4.32 4.75
CA TYR A 128 3.13 4.39 6.09
C TYR A 128 3.73 5.77 6.39
N GLN A 129 4.42 6.38 5.42
CA GLN A 129 4.97 7.72 5.58
C GLN A 129 3.89 8.77 5.83
N MET A 130 2.76 8.72 5.12
CA MET A 130 1.66 9.66 5.38
C MET A 130 0.96 9.38 6.70
N LEU A 131 0.79 8.10 7.09
CA LEU A 131 0.22 7.76 8.39
C LEU A 131 1.06 8.33 9.54
N LEU A 132 2.39 8.29 9.42
CA LEU A 132 3.26 8.85 10.46
C LEU A 132 3.27 10.37 10.46
N ARG A 133 3.18 11.01 9.29
CA ARG A 133 3.36 12.47 9.13
C ARG A 133 2.04 13.23 9.03
N MET A 134 1.29 12.97 7.97
CA MET A 134 0.11 13.76 7.62
C MET A 134 -1.11 13.38 8.48
N PHE A 135 -1.27 12.09 8.80
CA PHE A 135 -2.38 11.62 9.65
C PHE A 135 -2.21 12.00 11.12
N THR A 136 -1.00 12.26 11.58
CA THR A 136 -0.76 12.77 12.93
C THR A 136 -0.92 14.28 12.95
N ARG A 137 -0.36 14.98 11.95
CA ARG A 137 -0.47 16.43 11.79
C ARG A 137 -1.91 16.89 11.63
N ALA A 138 -2.68 16.36 10.68
CA ALA A 138 -3.98 16.92 10.31
C ALA A 138 -5.01 16.90 11.46
N PRO A 139 -5.23 15.79 12.20
CA PRO A 139 -6.07 15.79 13.40
C PRO A 139 -5.52 16.67 14.51
N ALA A 140 -4.20 16.70 14.72
CA ALA A 140 -3.60 17.56 15.73
C ALA A 140 -3.84 19.04 15.41
N SER A 141 -3.65 19.45 14.16
CA SER A 141 -3.93 20.82 13.68
C SER A 141 -5.40 21.16 13.81
N LEU A 142 -6.29 20.24 13.42
CA LEU A 142 -7.74 20.41 13.55
C LEU A 142 -8.14 20.62 15.01
N LEU A 143 -7.70 19.74 15.91
CA LEU A 143 -8.02 19.80 17.33
C LEU A 143 -7.43 21.05 18.00
N CYS A 144 -6.15 21.35 17.75
CA CYS A 144 -5.50 22.52 18.32
C CYS A 144 -6.14 23.82 17.83
N ALA A 145 -6.39 23.96 16.52
CA ALA A 145 -7.05 25.14 15.97
C ALA A 145 -8.47 25.31 16.52
N MET A 146 -9.20 24.19 16.69
CA MET A 146 -10.55 24.24 17.26
C MET A 146 -10.52 24.67 18.74
N VAL A 147 -9.63 24.09 19.55
CA VAL A 147 -9.43 24.48 20.95
C VAL A 147 -9.08 25.96 21.05
N MET A 148 -8.11 26.44 20.24
CA MET A 148 -7.71 27.86 20.24
C MET A 148 -8.86 28.78 19.83
N ALA A 149 -9.65 28.40 18.82
CA ALA A 149 -10.82 29.18 18.43
C ALA A 149 -11.87 29.28 19.56
N PHE A 150 -12.15 28.16 20.26
CA PHE A 150 -13.06 28.15 21.41
C PHE A 150 -12.53 28.97 22.60
N THR A 151 -11.21 29.05 22.79
CA THR A 151 -10.62 29.89 23.83
C THR A 151 -10.70 31.38 23.53
N ILE A 152 -10.79 31.78 22.25
CA ILE A 152 -10.96 33.18 21.85
C ILE A 152 -12.43 33.58 22.00
N HIS A 153 -13.34 32.91 21.27
CA HIS A 153 -14.76 33.24 21.35
C HIS A 153 -15.64 32.02 21.06
N ALA A 154 -16.33 31.50 22.07
CA ALA A 154 -17.08 30.25 21.98
C ALA A 154 -18.24 30.31 20.97
N GLU A 155 -18.92 31.44 20.85
CA GLU A 155 -20.05 31.61 19.94
C GLU A 155 -19.60 31.57 18.47
N LEU A 156 -18.53 32.29 18.12
CA LEU A 156 -17.96 32.26 16.77
C LEU A 156 -17.33 30.89 16.47
N ALA A 157 -16.70 30.26 17.46
CA ALA A 157 -16.13 28.93 17.31
C ALA A 157 -17.18 27.85 17.00
N SER A 158 -18.41 27.99 17.51
CA SER A 158 -19.51 27.07 17.24
C SER A 158 -19.89 27.02 15.75
N ILE A 159 -19.73 28.12 15.03
CA ILE A 159 -19.98 28.20 13.57
C ILE A 159 -19.00 27.28 12.83
N TYR A 160 -17.73 27.26 13.24
CA TYR A 160 -16.74 26.35 12.64
C TYR A 160 -17.06 24.91 12.93
N LEU A 161 -17.48 24.59 14.15
CA LEU A 161 -17.82 23.22 14.52
C LEU A 161 -18.96 22.70 13.61
N ILE A 162 -20.00 23.51 13.40
CA ILE A 162 -21.10 23.17 12.48
C ILE A 162 -20.58 23.02 11.04
N ALA A 163 -19.76 23.95 10.56
CA ALA A 163 -19.19 23.90 9.21
C ALA A 163 -18.31 22.66 8.98
N VAL A 164 -17.48 22.29 9.96
CA VAL A 164 -16.63 21.09 9.93
C VAL A 164 -17.46 19.83 9.89
N LEU A 165 -18.50 19.74 10.73
CA LEU A 165 -19.39 18.57 10.76
C LEU A 165 -20.17 18.44 9.45
N ALA A 166 -20.70 19.54 8.91
CA ALA A 166 -21.40 19.56 7.63
C ALA A 166 -20.48 19.19 6.47
N LEU A 167 -19.30 19.83 6.36
CA LEU A 167 -18.32 19.52 5.33
C LEU A 167 -17.85 18.06 5.43
N GLY A 168 -17.54 17.59 6.64
CA GLY A 168 -17.12 16.21 6.89
C GLY A 168 -18.16 15.20 6.42
N ALA A 169 -19.44 15.43 6.72
CA ALA A 169 -20.53 14.58 6.24
C ALA A 169 -20.63 14.57 4.70
N CYS A 170 -20.54 15.74 4.07
CA CYS A 170 -20.55 15.84 2.61
C CYS A 170 -19.35 15.13 1.97
N LEU A 171 -18.14 15.29 2.52
CA LEU A 171 -16.94 14.62 2.04
C LEU A 171 -17.07 13.09 2.15
N VAL A 172 -17.54 12.57 3.29
CA VAL A 172 -17.79 11.13 3.45
C VAL A 172 -18.81 10.63 2.42
N PHE A 173 -19.89 11.38 2.18
CA PHE A 173 -20.87 11.04 1.16
C PHE A 173 -20.26 11.00 -0.25
N ILE A 174 -19.53 12.03 -0.65
CA ILE A 174 -18.83 12.10 -1.95
C ILE A 174 -17.88 10.92 -2.10
N MET A 175 -17.04 10.68 -1.08
CA MET A 175 -16.04 9.61 -1.09
C MET A 175 -16.64 8.22 -1.20
N SER A 176 -17.75 7.96 -0.49
CA SER A 176 -18.45 6.67 -0.55
C SER A 176 -18.99 6.38 -1.96
N ARG A 177 -19.48 7.42 -2.66
CA ARG A 177 -19.97 7.31 -4.04
C ARG A 177 -18.83 7.15 -5.03
N ALA A 178 -17.78 7.96 -4.91
CA ALA A 178 -16.61 7.89 -5.77
C ALA A 178 -15.96 6.50 -5.72
N THR A 179 -15.74 5.96 -4.52
CA THR A 179 -15.14 4.63 -4.31
C THR A 179 -15.90 3.53 -5.07
N LYS A 180 -17.23 3.58 -5.07
CA LYS A 180 -18.08 2.63 -5.80
C LYS A 180 -17.88 2.71 -7.32
N TYR A 181 -17.69 3.90 -7.88
CA TYR A 181 -17.41 4.07 -9.31
C TYR A 181 -15.99 3.62 -9.66
N PHE A 182 -14.97 4.01 -8.88
CA PHE A 182 -13.58 3.57 -9.12
C PHE A 182 -13.45 2.05 -9.10
N GLN A 183 -14.10 1.35 -8.18
CA GLN A 183 -14.10 -0.11 -8.15
C GLN A 183 -14.70 -0.74 -9.43
N GLN A 184 -15.72 -0.12 -10.03
CA GLN A 184 -16.29 -0.61 -11.29
C GLN A 184 -15.41 -0.25 -12.50
N VAL A 185 -14.83 0.96 -12.49
CA VAL A 185 -13.91 1.43 -13.54
C VAL A 185 -12.69 0.52 -13.62
N PHE A 186 -12.07 0.16 -12.49
CA PHE A 186 -10.88 -0.68 -12.50
C PHE A 186 -11.13 -2.06 -13.11
N ARG A 187 -12.30 -2.67 -12.87
CA ARG A 187 -12.66 -3.93 -13.54
C ARG A 187 -12.77 -3.77 -15.06
N LYS A 188 -13.35 -2.67 -15.55
CA LYS A 188 -13.46 -2.40 -16.99
C LYS A 188 -12.13 -2.04 -17.64
N TYR A 189 -11.25 -1.41 -16.88
CA TYR A 189 -9.87 -1.16 -17.28
C TYR A 189 -9.08 -2.47 -17.42
N ASP A 190 -9.26 -3.41 -16.49
CA ASP A 190 -8.68 -4.76 -16.58
C ASP A 190 -9.21 -5.53 -17.80
N ASP A 191 -10.53 -5.49 -18.05
CA ASP A 191 -11.15 -6.07 -19.27
C ASP A 191 -10.53 -5.50 -20.56
N LEU A 192 -10.30 -4.17 -20.59
CA LEU A 192 -9.67 -3.48 -21.72
C LEU A 192 -8.22 -3.96 -21.93
N ASN A 193 -7.43 -4.02 -20.85
CA ASN A 193 -6.04 -4.47 -20.92
C ASN A 193 -5.93 -5.93 -21.38
N ALA A 194 -6.82 -6.81 -20.91
CA ALA A 194 -6.89 -8.19 -21.36
C ALA A 194 -7.14 -8.27 -22.87
N SER A 195 -8.08 -7.46 -23.39
CA SER A 195 -8.35 -7.38 -24.83
C SER A 195 -7.16 -6.86 -25.64
N VAL A 196 -6.39 -5.89 -25.11
CA VAL A 196 -5.16 -5.41 -25.76
C VAL A 196 -4.10 -6.50 -25.79
N GLN A 197 -3.91 -7.23 -24.69
CA GLN A 197 -2.96 -8.33 -24.62
C GLN A 197 -3.30 -9.47 -25.58
N GLU A 198 -4.59 -9.82 -25.70
CA GLU A 198 -5.10 -10.79 -26.68
C GLU A 198 -4.78 -10.34 -28.11
N ASN A 199 -5.04 -9.06 -28.44
CA ASN A 199 -4.75 -8.51 -29.76
C ASN A 199 -3.25 -8.50 -30.10
N ILE A 200 -2.38 -8.14 -29.15
CA ILE A 200 -0.93 -8.16 -29.37
C ILE A 200 -0.43 -9.59 -29.57
N THR A 201 -0.89 -10.53 -28.74
CA THR A 201 -0.50 -11.93 -28.82
C THR A 201 -1.03 -12.58 -30.11
N GLY A 202 -2.26 -12.24 -30.49
CA GLY A 202 -3.00 -12.75 -31.64
C GLY A 202 -2.88 -11.90 -32.90
N ILE A 203 -1.95 -10.95 -32.98
CA ILE A 203 -1.93 -9.94 -34.06
C ILE A 203 -1.89 -10.58 -35.46
N ARG A 204 -1.20 -11.71 -35.60
CA ARG A 204 -1.16 -12.47 -36.87
C ARG A 204 -2.52 -13.01 -37.27
N VAL A 205 -3.35 -13.44 -36.31
CA VAL A 205 -4.71 -13.93 -36.54
C VAL A 205 -5.61 -12.78 -36.98
N VAL A 206 -5.54 -11.64 -36.28
CA VAL A 206 -6.31 -10.44 -36.65
C VAL A 206 -6.00 -9.99 -38.07
N LYS A 207 -4.71 -9.93 -38.43
CA LYS A 207 -4.25 -9.59 -39.79
C LYS A 207 -4.64 -10.64 -40.82
N ALA A 208 -4.51 -11.93 -40.51
CA ALA A 208 -4.84 -13.02 -41.44
C ALA A 208 -6.35 -13.05 -41.77
N TYR A 209 -7.20 -12.69 -40.83
CA TYR A 209 -8.66 -12.62 -41.03
C TYR A 209 -9.16 -11.24 -41.47
N VAL A 210 -8.29 -10.25 -41.68
CA VAL A 210 -8.64 -8.88 -42.07
C VAL A 210 -9.68 -8.27 -41.12
N ARG A 211 -9.44 -8.42 -39.81
CA ARG A 211 -10.38 -8.05 -38.73
C ARG A 211 -9.92 -6.81 -37.94
N GLU A 212 -8.99 -6.03 -38.46
CA GLU A 212 -8.47 -4.84 -37.77
C GLU A 212 -9.58 -3.86 -37.37
N GLU A 213 -10.46 -3.48 -38.30
CA GLU A 213 -11.56 -2.53 -38.01
C GLU A 213 -12.53 -3.05 -36.94
N TYR A 214 -12.71 -4.38 -36.87
CA TYR A 214 -13.55 -5.00 -35.83
C TYR A 214 -12.91 -4.87 -34.45
N GLU A 215 -11.62 -5.18 -34.35
CA GLU A 215 -10.86 -5.05 -33.10
C GLU A 215 -10.70 -3.58 -32.68
N ASP A 216 -10.51 -2.67 -33.64
CA ASP A 216 -10.50 -1.23 -33.39
C ASP A 216 -11.86 -0.78 -32.81
N SER A 217 -12.98 -1.17 -33.42
CA SER A 217 -14.32 -0.83 -32.93
C SER A 217 -14.59 -1.39 -31.52
N LYS A 218 -14.16 -2.63 -31.27
CA LYS A 218 -14.26 -3.28 -29.95
C LYS A 218 -13.44 -2.52 -28.91
N PHE A 219 -12.20 -2.15 -29.24
CA PHE A 219 -11.32 -1.34 -28.38
C PHE A 219 -11.93 0.04 -28.11
N PHE A 220 -12.36 0.77 -29.14
CA PHE A 220 -12.97 2.09 -28.98
C PHE A 220 -14.20 2.06 -28.07
N LYS A 221 -15.09 1.07 -28.22
CA LYS A 221 -16.26 0.92 -27.34
C LYS A 221 -15.86 0.67 -25.88
N ALA A 222 -14.88 -0.19 -25.65
CA ALA A 222 -14.38 -0.49 -24.32
C ALA A 222 -13.67 0.73 -23.69
N ALA A 223 -12.81 1.40 -24.46
CA ALA A 223 -12.11 2.62 -24.05
C ALA A 223 -13.08 3.77 -23.76
N GLU A 224 -14.11 3.96 -24.59
CA GLU A 224 -15.14 4.99 -24.39
C GLU A 224 -15.96 4.71 -23.12
N ASN A 225 -16.25 3.45 -22.82
CA ASN A 225 -16.93 3.08 -21.58
C ASN A 225 -16.06 3.41 -20.35
N VAL A 226 -14.77 3.03 -20.40
CA VAL A 226 -13.80 3.39 -19.35
C VAL A 226 -13.72 4.91 -19.18
N TYR A 227 -13.63 5.66 -20.28
CA TYR A 227 -13.64 7.13 -20.28
C TYR A 227 -14.90 7.70 -19.62
N LYS A 228 -16.10 7.30 -20.07
CA LYS A 228 -17.38 7.77 -19.52
C LYS A 228 -17.51 7.48 -18.02
N MET A 229 -17.00 6.33 -17.58
CA MET A 229 -17.04 5.97 -16.16
C MET A 229 -16.03 6.76 -15.33
N PHE A 230 -14.81 7.01 -15.82
CA PHE A 230 -13.86 7.91 -15.17
C PHE A 230 -14.40 9.33 -15.08
N VAL A 231 -14.97 9.88 -16.15
CA VAL A 231 -15.60 11.21 -16.13
C VAL A 231 -16.71 11.28 -15.09
N LYS A 232 -17.55 10.25 -14.96
CA LYS A 232 -18.56 10.18 -13.89
C LYS A 232 -17.96 10.15 -12.50
N ALA A 233 -16.88 9.40 -12.29
CA ALA A 233 -16.20 9.30 -10.99
C ALA A 233 -15.51 10.63 -10.62
N GLU A 234 -14.78 11.23 -11.57
CA GLU A 234 -14.10 12.51 -11.40
C GLU A 234 -15.10 13.65 -11.21
N ASN A 235 -16.22 13.69 -11.92
CA ASN A 235 -17.27 14.70 -11.69
C ASN A 235 -17.81 14.69 -10.25
N ILE A 236 -17.84 13.53 -9.59
CA ILE A 236 -18.22 13.42 -8.18
C ILE A 236 -17.10 14.01 -7.29
N ILE A 237 -15.83 13.71 -7.59
CA ILE A 237 -14.67 14.20 -6.83
C ILE A 237 -14.48 15.71 -6.99
N ILE A 238 -14.67 16.25 -8.20
CA ILE A 238 -14.50 17.68 -8.51
C ILE A 238 -15.37 18.53 -7.59
N MET A 239 -16.53 18.03 -7.14
CA MET A 239 -17.42 18.71 -6.20
C MET A 239 -16.76 19.03 -4.85
N ASN A 240 -15.68 18.35 -4.46
CA ASN A 240 -14.94 18.61 -3.22
C ASN A 240 -14.39 20.04 -3.16
N MET A 241 -13.81 20.56 -4.26
CA MET A 241 -13.16 21.87 -4.25
C MET A 241 -14.18 23.02 -4.17
N PRO A 242 -15.25 23.06 -4.98
CA PRO A 242 -16.29 24.09 -4.85
C PRO A 242 -16.99 24.05 -3.49
N LEU A 243 -17.33 22.87 -2.97
CA LEU A 243 -17.98 22.73 -1.67
C LEU A 243 -17.10 23.29 -0.55
N MET A 244 -15.80 23.02 -0.61
CA MET A 244 -14.84 23.53 0.34
C MET A 244 -14.68 25.05 0.25
N MET A 245 -14.48 25.59 -0.96
CA MET A 245 -14.40 27.04 -1.17
C MET A 245 -15.66 27.74 -0.69
N PHE A 246 -16.85 27.19 -1.02
CA PHE A 246 -18.12 27.70 -0.53
C PHE A 246 -18.17 27.72 1.00
N THR A 247 -17.78 26.62 1.66
CA THR A 247 -17.80 26.51 3.12
C THR A 247 -16.82 27.48 3.77
N VAL A 248 -15.60 27.60 3.24
CA VAL A 248 -14.58 28.56 3.69
C VAL A 248 -15.09 29.98 3.59
N TYR A 249 -15.57 30.40 2.42
CA TYR A 249 -16.05 31.77 2.22
C TYR A 249 -17.33 32.06 2.99
N ALA A 250 -18.24 31.08 3.13
CA ALA A 250 -19.42 31.22 3.97
C ALA A 250 -19.04 31.42 5.44
N CYS A 251 -18.04 30.68 5.95
CA CYS A 251 -17.49 30.89 7.29
C CYS A 251 -16.92 32.30 7.39
N ILE A 252 -16.00 32.69 6.50
CA ILE A 252 -15.37 34.02 6.50
C ILE A 252 -16.41 35.14 6.52
N LEU A 253 -17.46 35.05 5.68
CA LEU A 253 -18.54 36.03 5.65
C LEU A 253 -19.32 36.04 6.97
N GLY A 254 -19.68 34.87 7.50
CA GLY A 254 -20.40 34.74 8.76
C GLY A 254 -19.65 35.33 9.95
N ILE A 255 -18.35 35.05 10.04
CA ILE A 255 -17.46 35.59 11.08
C ILE A 255 -17.23 37.08 10.88
N SER A 256 -17.04 37.53 9.64
CA SER A 256 -16.85 38.96 9.40
C SER A 256 -18.10 39.74 9.79
N TRP A 257 -19.29 39.20 9.52
CA TRP A 257 -20.56 39.83 9.89
C TRP A 257 -20.83 39.82 11.39
N LEU A 258 -20.68 38.68 12.05
CA LEU A 258 -20.94 38.54 13.50
C LEU A 258 -19.81 39.16 14.32
N GLY A 259 -18.57 38.91 13.94
CA GLY A 259 -17.37 39.48 14.55
C GLY A 259 -17.35 41.01 14.45
N ALA A 260 -17.76 41.62 13.33
CA ALA A 260 -17.88 43.07 13.24
C ALA A 260 -18.89 43.64 14.25
N LYS A 261 -20.02 42.96 14.49
CA LYS A 261 -20.99 43.39 15.50
C LYS A 261 -20.43 43.25 16.92
N MET A 262 -19.70 42.17 17.19
CA MET A 262 -19.06 41.92 18.49
C MET A 262 -17.92 42.91 18.78
N ILE A 263 -17.17 43.32 17.76
CA ILE A 263 -16.16 44.38 17.88
C ILE A 263 -16.80 45.72 18.26
N VAL A 264 -17.97 46.05 17.70
CA VAL A 264 -18.68 47.31 18.02
C VAL A 264 -19.20 47.34 19.47
N VAL A 265 -19.40 46.18 20.09
CA VAL A 265 -19.87 46.05 21.49
C VAL A 265 -18.70 45.74 22.45
N ASP A 266 -17.46 45.85 21.98
CA ASP A 266 -16.22 45.56 22.73
C ASP A 266 -16.13 44.12 23.29
N GLU A 267 -16.83 43.15 22.68
CA GLU A 267 -16.77 41.72 23.05
C GLU A 267 -15.64 40.96 22.34
N LEU A 268 -15.10 41.51 21.25
CA LEU A 268 -14.06 40.89 20.43
C LEU A 268 -13.08 41.95 19.92
N THR A 269 -11.78 41.67 19.90
CA THR A 269 -10.78 42.58 19.31
C THR A 269 -10.58 42.34 17.81
N THR A 270 -9.96 43.32 17.13
CA THR A 270 -9.61 43.19 15.71
C THR A 270 -8.56 42.08 15.48
N GLY A 271 -7.60 41.93 16.38
CA GLY A 271 -6.60 40.87 16.37
C GLY A 271 -7.19 39.47 16.62
N GLU A 272 -8.13 39.34 17.55
CA GLU A 272 -8.85 38.10 17.82
C GLU A 272 -9.65 37.64 16.59
N LEU A 273 -10.32 38.57 15.90
CA LEU A 273 -11.01 38.28 14.64
C LEU A 273 -10.04 37.72 13.57
N MET A 274 -8.87 38.35 13.40
CA MET A 274 -7.84 37.90 12.46
C MET A 274 -7.29 36.50 12.81
N SER A 275 -7.16 36.20 14.11
CA SER A 275 -6.77 34.87 14.58
C SER A 275 -7.83 33.82 14.25
N LEU A 276 -9.11 34.13 14.50
CA LEU A 276 -10.23 33.25 14.19
C LEU A 276 -10.31 32.93 12.68
N LEU A 277 -10.12 33.93 11.81
CA LEU A 277 -10.04 33.72 10.35
C LEU A 277 -8.88 32.79 9.95
N THR A 278 -7.72 32.94 10.60
CA THR A 278 -6.55 32.09 10.33
C THR A 278 -6.78 30.66 10.80
N TYR A 279 -7.38 30.47 11.99
CA TYR A 279 -7.75 29.13 12.48
C TYR A 279 -8.80 28.46 11.59
N CYS A 280 -9.76 29.22 11.05
CA CYS A 280 -10.73 28.71 10.07
C CYS A 280 -10.03 28.07 8.86
N MET A 281 -9.06 28.77 8.26
CA MET A 281 -8.31 28.25 7.11
C MET A 281 -7.54 26.98 7.47
N ASN A 282 -6.90 26.95 8.65
CA ASN A 282 -6.18 25.77 9.13
C ASN A 282 -7.08 24.56 9.36
N ILE A 283 -8.26 24.77 9.96
CA ILE A 283 -9.28 23.73 10.18
C ILE A 283 -9.71 23.12 8.84
N MET A 284 -10.01 23.97 7.84
CA MET A 284 -10.49 23.53 6.52
C MET A 284 -9.41 22.77 5.74
N MET A 285 -8.17 23.26 5.75
CA MET A 285 -7.03 22.56 5.14
C MET A 285 -6.73 21.22 5.83
N SER A 286 -6.86 21.16 7.15
CA SER A 286 -6.68 19.92 7.92
C SER A 286 -7.72 18.86 7.55
N LEU A 287 -8.96 19.27 7.34
CA LEU A 287 -10.03 18.38 6.91
C LEU A 287 -9.80 17.85 5.47
N MET A 288 -9.27 18.68 4.58
CA MET A 288 -8.84 18.24 3.23
C MET A 288 -7.74 17.18 3.30
N MET A 289 -6.69 17.42 4.10
CA MET A 289 -5.60 16.47 4.28
C MET A 289 -6.11 15.11 4.77
N LEU A 290 -7.05 15.10 5.72
CA LEU A 290 -7.67 13.86 6.22
C LEU A 290 -8.37 13.06 5.13
N SER A 291 -9.11 13.73 4.24
CA SER A 291 -9.77 13.08 3.10
C SER A 291 -8.75 12.40 2.16
N MET A 292 -7.66 13.10 1.81
CA MET A 292 -6.62 12.54 0.93
C MET A 292 -5.92 11.33 1.55
N ILE A 293 -5.63 11.38 2.86
CA ILE A 293 -5.01 10.25 3.57
C ILE A 293 -5.92 9.02 3.52
N PHE A 294 -7.22 9.20 3.74
CA PHE A 294 -8.17 8.09 3.75
C PHE A 294 -8.17 7.34 2.41
N VAL A 295 -8.15 8.08 1.29
CA VAL A 295 -8.07 7.49 -0.06
C VAL A 295 -6.82 6.66 -0.22
N MET A 296 -5.67 7.23 0.12
CA MET A 296 -4.40 6.56 -0.13
C MET A 296 -4.18 5.34 0.79
N VAL A 297 -4.61 5.43 2.05
CA VAL A 297 -4.63 4.28 2.96
C VAL A 297 -5.54 3.17 2.42
N THR A 298 -6.72 3.53 1.91
CA THR A 298 -7.66 2.56 1.31
C THR A 298 -7.06 1.87 0.09
N MET A 299 -6.41 2.61 -0.82
CA MET A 299 -5.74 2.04 -1.99
C MET A 299 -4.58 1.12 -1.60
N SER A 300 -3.85 1.44 -0.52
CA SER A 300 -2.73 0.63 -0.04
C SER A 300 -3.14 -0.71 0.57
N PHE A 301 -4.43 -0.89 0.90
CA PHE A 301 -4.93 -2.11 1.56
C PHE A 301 -4.80 -3.36 0.67
N ALA A 302 -4.95 -3.22 -0.65
CA ALA A 302 -4.76 -4.33 -1.58
C ALA A 302 -3.29 -4.79 -1.60
N SER A 303 -2.35 -3.84 -1.64
CA SER A 303 -0.91 -4.12 -1.52
C SER A 303 -0.56 -4.73 -0.15
N ALA A 304 -1.17 -4.23 0.94
CA ALA A 304 -1.02 -4.79 2.29
C ALA A 304 -1.41 -6.26 2.36
N LYS A 305 -2.56 -6.61 1.77
CA LYS A 305 -3.08 -7.98 1.75
C LYS A 305 -2.14 -8.90 0.97
N ARG A 306 -1.79 -8.53 -0.26
CA ARG A 306 -0.90 -9.30 -1.14
C ARG A 306 0.48 -9.55 -0.54
N ILE A 307 1.06 -8.55 0.13
CA ILE A 307 2.35 -8.69 0.82
C ILE A 307 2.23 -9.63 2.02
N THR A 308 1.14 -9.51 2.79
CA THR A 308 0.94 -10.37 3.96
C THR A 308 0.70 -11.83 3.55
N GLU A 309 0.02 -12.07 2.43
CA GLU A 309 -0.12 -13.43 1.87
C GLU A 309 1.25 -14.07 1.60
N VAL A 310 2.20 -13.33 1.02
CA VAL A 310 3.56 -13.85 0.77
C VAL A 310 4.35 -14.05 2.06
N ILE A 311 4.26 -13.13 3.02
CA ILE A 311 5.00 -13.24 4.29
C ILE A 311 4.48 -14.40 5.17
N ASN A 312 3.19 -14.69 5.09
CA ASN A 312 2.55 -15.75 5.88
C ASN A 312 2.45 -17.08 5.12
N GLU A 313 2.85 -17.14 3.86
CA GLU A 313 2.85 -18.40 3.12
C GLU A 313 3.93 -19.32 3.72
N GLU A 314 3.53 -20.54 4.03
CA GLU A 314 4.45 -21.60 4.43
C GLU A 314 4.74 -22.50 3.23
N SER A 315 5.97 -23.01 3.16
CA SER A 315 6.37 -23.93 2.10
C SER A 315 5.60 -25.23 2.22
N ASP A 316 5.08 -25.76 1.11
CA ASP A 316 4.37 -27.05 1.11
C ASP A 316 5.29 -28.26 1.32
N LEU A 317 6.61 -28.04 1.36
CA LEU A 317 7.64 -29.05 1.52
C LEU A 317 8.45 -28.78 2.80
N HIS A 318 8.47 -29.77 3.69
CA HIS A 318 9.26 -29.74 4.91
C HIS A 318 10.17 -30.98 4.99
N ASN A 319 11.31 -30.79 5.65
CA ASN A 319 12.14 -31.90 6.08
C ASN A 319 11.40 -32.67 7.19
N PRO A 320 11.53 -34.01 7.25
CA PRO A 320 11.04 -34.81 8.37
C PRO A 320 11.80 -34.47 9.67
N GLU A 321 11.25 -34.83 10.84
CA GLU A 321 11.88 -34.56 12.14
C GLU A 321 13.27 -35.21 12.30
N HIS A 322 13.44 -36.39 11.72
CA HIS A 322 14.70 -37.14 11.70
C HIS A 322 15.08 -37.46 10.25
N PRO A 323 15.68 -36.51 9.52
CA PRO A 323 15.98 -36.70 8.12
C PRO A 323 17.16 -37.64 7.91
N VAL A 324 17.08 -38.42 6.84
CA VAL A 324 18.20 -39.21 6.34
C VAL A 324 19.20 -38.26 5.66
N MET A 325 20.47 -38.35 6.05
CA MET A 325 21.53 -37.41 5.65
C MET A 325 22.51 -37.98 4.61
N GLU A 326 22.27 -39.20 4.12
CA GLU A 326 23.14 -39.88 3.17
C GLU A 326 22.30 -40.61 2.12
N VAL A 327 22.57 -40.34 0.84
CA VAL A 327 21.96 -41.07 -0.29
C VAL A 327 22.96 -42.15 -0.73
N PRO A 328 22.63 -43.45 -0.57
CA PRO A 328 23.61 -44.52 -0.73
C PRO A 328 24.00 -44.81 -2.19
N ASP A 329 23.07 -44.65 -3.14
CA ASP A 329 23.33 -44.84 -4.58
C ASP A 329 22.34 -44.06 -5.46
N GLY A 330 22.55 -44.10 -6.78
CA GLY A 330 21.72 -43.42 -7.78
C GLY A 330 20.53 -44.22 -8.30
N SER A 331 20.11 -45.30 -7.64
CA SER A 331 18.92 -46.06 -8.04
C SER A 331 17.65 -45.24 -7.82
N ILE A 332 16.67 -45.36 -8.72
CA ILE A 332 15.40 -44.62 -8.66
C ILE A 332 14.24 -45.59 -8.83
N GLU A 333 13.25 -45.52 -7.95
CA GLU A 333 12.04 -46.35 -8.01
C GLU A 333 10.78 -45.47 -7.89
N PHE A 334 9.93 -45.49 -8.92
CA PHE A 334 8.56 -45.01 -8.88
C PHE A 334 7.66 -46.19 -8.58
N ASN A 335 6.94 -46.14 -7.46
CA ASN A 335 6.02 -47.19 -7.03
C ASN A 335 4.58 -46.62 -6.95
N HIS A 336 3.72 -47.07 -7.88
CA HIS A 336 2.32 -46.68 -8.03
C HIS A 336 2.08 -45.16 -7.91
N VAL A 337 2.95 -44.36 -8.54
CA VAL A 337 2.98 -42.91 -8.35
C VAL A 337 1.80 -42.24 -9.05
N LYS A 338 1.06 -41.42 -8.29
CA LYS A 338 0.10 -40.46 -8.81
C LYS A 338 0.48 -39.04 -8.39
N PHE A 339 0.36 -38.09 -9.30
CA PHE A 339 0.71 -36.70 -9.03
C PHE A 339 -0.25 -35.72 -9.71
N ALA A 340 -0.69 -34.72 -8.95
CA ALA A 340 -1.41 -33.55 -9.44
C ALA A 340 -0.77 -32.26 -8.89
N TYR A 341 -0.63 -31.24 -9.74
CA TYR A 341 -0.08 -29.93 -9.33
C TYR A 341 -0.91 -29.22 -8.25
N LYS A 342 -2.23 -29.45 -8.22
CA LYS A 342 -3.14 -28.94 -7.19
C LYS A 342 -3.56 -30.07 -6.25
N LYS A 343 -3.10 -30.04 -5.00
CA LYS A 343 -3.50 -31.00 -3.97
C LYS A 343 -5.04 -31.00 -3.81
N GLY A 344 -5.66 -32.17 -3.82
CA GLY A 344 -7.08 -32.38 -3.49
C GLY A 344 -8.13 -32.04 -4.57
N SER A 345 -7.79 -31.28 -5.61
CA SER A 345 -8.79 -30.88 -6.64
C SER A 345 -8.29 -30.91 -8.08
N GLY A 346 -7.04 -31.35 -8.32
CA GLY A 346 -6.46 -31.43 -9.65
C GLY A 346 -6.64 -32.82 -10.27
N GLU A 347 -6.84 -32.88 -11.60
CA GLU A 347 -6.72 -34.14 -12.31
C GLU A 347 -5.25 -34.63 -12.25
N PRO A 348 -5.00 -35.90 -11.90
CA PRO A 348 -3.64 -36.42 -11.85
C PRO A 348 -3.00 -36.41 -13.25
N VAL A 349 -1.88 -35.71 -13.37
CA VAL A 349 -1.07 -35.63 -14.60
C VAL A 349 -0.17 -36.86 -14.77
N LEU A 350 0.16 -37.52 -13.66
CA LEU A 350 0.77 -38.84 -13.64
C LEU A 350 -0.21 -39.80 -12.96
N LYS A 351 -0.50 -40.92 -13.62
CA LYS A 351 -1.47 -41.91 -13.18
C LYS A 351 -0.78 -43.28 -13.12
N ASP A 352 -0.57 -43.76 -11.89
CA ASP A 352 -0.08 -45.11 -11.59
C ASP A 352 1.26 -45.47 -12.26
N ILE A 353 2.25 -44.60 -12.10
CA ILE A 353 3.57 -44.79 -12.69
C ILE A 353 4.38 -45.80 -11.87
N ASN A 354 4.83 -46.85 -12.53
CA ASN A 354 5.72 -47.88 -11.99
C ASN A 354 6.96 -47.98 -12.88
N LEU A 355 8.12 -47.63 -12.33
CA LEU A 355 9.39 -47.59 -13.05
C LEU A 355 10.54 -47.81 -12.08
N SER A 356 11.49 -48.67 -12.43
CA SER A 356 12.74 -48.87 -11.70
C SER A 356 13.92 -48.58 -12.62
N ILE A 357 14.88 -47.81 -12.13
CA ILE A 357 16.09 -47.40 -12.84
C ILE A 357 17.29 -47.80 -11.97
N ALA A 358 18.17 -48.64 -12.52
CA ALA A 358 19.36 -49.10 -11.80
C ALA A 358 20.44 -48.00 -11.73
N SER A 359 21.31 -48.10 -10.71
CA SER A 359 22.44 -47.16 -10.58
C SER A 359 23.37 -47.27 -11.81
N GLY A 360 23.67 -46.12 -12.43
CA GLY A 360 24.47 -46.02 -13.65
C GLY A 360 23.70 -46.25 -14.97
N GLU A 361 22.40 -46.57 -14.91
CA GLU A 361 21.57 -46.77 -16.08
C GLU A 361 21.15 -45.43 -16.72
N THR A 362 21.09 -45.38 -18.06
CA THR A 362 20.58 -44.22 -18.79
C THR A 362 19.25 -44.54 -19.44
N ILE A 363 18.21 -43.77 -19.08
CA ILE A 363 16.84 -43.96 -19.57
C ILE A 363 16.43 -42.76 -20.43
N GLY A 364 15.85 -43.05 -21.59
CA GLY A 364 15.21 -42.05 -22.45
C GLY A 364 13.70 -41.96 -22.20
N ILE A 365 13.20 -40.82 -21.72
CA ILE A 365 11.77 -40.59 -21.51
C ILE A 365 11.20 -39.84 -22.71
N ILE A 366 10.37 -40.53 -23.51
CA ILE A 366 9.79 -40.02 -24.76
C ILE A 366 8.26 -39.90 -24.67
N GLY A 367 7.70 -38.88 -25.32
CA GLY A 367 6.26 -38.62 -25.36
C GLY A 367 5.92 -37.24 -25.91
N GLY A 368 4.67 -37.02 -26.31
CA GLY A 368 4.20 -35.73 -26.83
C GLY A 368 4.22 -34.59 -25.80
N THR A 369 4.08 -33.34 -26.23
CA THR A 369 3.93 -32.19 -25.33
C THR A 369 2.74 -32.41 -24.39
N GLY A 370 2.89 -32.10 -23.11
CA GLY A 370 1.84 -32.32 -22.10
C GLY A 370 1.80 -33.73 -21.51
N SER A 371 2.63 -34.67 -21.96
CA SER A 371 2.69 -36.04 -21.39
C SER A 371 3.37 -36.14 -20.01
N ALA A 372 3.44 -35.03 -19.26
CA ALA A 372 3.98 -34.94 -17.89
C ALA A 372 5.45 -35.38 -17.68
N LYS A 373 6.27 -35.47 -18.73
CA LYS A 373 7.71 -35.85 -18.64
C LYS A 373 8.48 -34.99 -17.63
N SER A 374 8.38 -33.67 -17.75
CA SER A 374 9.06 -32.74 -16.85
C SER A 374 8.54 -32.86 -15.41
N SER A 375 7.23 -33.10 -15.24
CA SER A 375 6.64 -33.35 -13.93
C SER A 375 7.27 -34.59 -13.28
N MET A 376 7.45 -35.68 -14.04
CA MET A 376 8.05 -36.92 -13.55
C MET A 376 9.50 -36.72 -13.08
N VAL A 377 10.32 -36.01 -13.88
CA VAL A 377 11.71 -35.70 -13.51
C VAL A 377 11.79 -34.83 -12.26
N ASN A 378 10.90 -33.83 -12.13
CA ASN A 378 10.88 -32.92 -10.99
C ASN A 378 10.55 -33.62 -9.65
N LEU A 379 9.92 -34.80 -9.67
CA LEU A 379 9.64 -35.58 -8.46
C LEU A 379 10.91 -36.23 -7.88
N ILE A 380 11.92 -36.52 -8.70
CA ILE A 380 13.18 -37.15 -8.26
C ILE A 380 13.93 -36.21 -7.30
N SER A 381 14.03 -34.92 -7.66
CA SER A 381 14.66 -33.89 -6.81
C SER A 381 13.73 -33.34 -5.72
N ARG A 382 12.56 -33.96 -5.52
CA ARG A 382 11.51 -33.52 -4.60
C ARG A 382 11.21 -32.02 -4.73
N LEU A 383 11.02 -31.54 -5.96
CA LEU A 383 10.50 -30.19 -6.21
C LEU A 383 8.98 -30.12 -5.98
N TYR A 384 8.33 -31.28 -6.08
CA TYR A 384 6.96 -31.54 -5.68
C TYR A 384 6.90 -32.87 -4.94
N ASP A 385 5.95 -33.01 -4.02
CA ASP A 385 5.60 -34.31 -3.42
C ASP A 385 4.49 -34.98 -4.24
N VAL A 386 4.52 -36.31 -4.29
CA VAL A 386 3.47 -37.13 -4.92
C VAL A 386 2.15 -37.04 -4.16
N THR A 387 1.04 -37.25 -4.87
CA THR A 387 -0.30 -37.32 -4.27
C THR A 387 -0.56 -38.70 -3.68
N GLU A 388 -0.17 -39.76 -4.40
CA GLU A 388 -0.23 -41.15 -3.94
C GLU A 388 1.01 -41.91 -4.44
N GLY A 389 1.35 -43.01 -3.75
CA GLY A 389 2.54 -43.82 -4.04
C GLY A 389 3.80 -43.28 -3.38
N SER A 390 4.96 -43.68 -3.91
CA SER A 390 6.28 -43.25 -3.43
C SER A 390 7.27 -43.13 -4.58
N VAL A 391 8.11 -42.11 -4.52
CA VAL A 391 9.34 -42.01 -5.33
C VAL A 391 10.50 -42.27 -4.38
N LYS A 392 11.37 -43.20 -4.73
CA LYS A 392 12.55 -43.54 -3.94
C LYS A 392 13.82 -43.25 -4.70
N VAL A 393 14.84 -42.81 -3.97
CA VAL A 393 16.22 -42.64 -4.46
C VAL A 393 17.15 -43.34 -3.48
N GLY A 394 18.07 -44.19 -3.96
CA GLY A 394 18.94 -44.96 -3.08
C GLY A 394 18.17 -45.91 -2.15
N GLY A 395 17.05 -46.47 -2.61
CA GLY A 395 16.22 -47.41 -1.85
C GLY A 395 15.30 -46.81 -0.76
N ARG A 396 15.32 -45.50 -0.50
CA ARG A 396 14.40 -44.82 0.45
C ARG A 396 13.54 -43.77 -0.22
N ASP A 397 12.37 -43.50 0.36
CA ASP A 397 11.46 -42.48 -0.16
C ASP A 397 12.10 -41.09 -0.09
N VAL A 398 11.95 -40.28 -1.15
CA VAL A 398 12.46 -38.91 -1.22
C VAL A 398 11.98 -38.04 -0.06
N ARG A 399 10.84 -38.37 0.54
CA ARG A 399 10.25 -37.68 1.70
C ARG A 399 11.01 -37.90 3.01
N GLU A 400 11.81 -38.95 3.11
CA GLU A 400 12.60 -39.29 4.30
C GLU A 400 13.94 -38.55 4.37
N TYR A 401 14.45 -38.06 3.23
CA TYR A 401 15.73 -37.36 3.18
C TYR A 401 15.62 -35.90 3.61
N ASP A 402 16.75 -35.37 4.09
CA ASP A 402 16.98 -33.93 4.07
C ASP A 402 16.99 -33.42 2.61
N MET A 403 16.25 -32.34 2.35
CA MET A 403 16.10 -31.79 1.00
C MET A 403 17.43 -31.32 0.38
N GLU A 404 18.33 -30.75 1.16
CA GLU A 404 19.62 -30.26 0.66
C GLU A 404 20.52 -31.43 0.29
N VAL A 405 20.57 -32.45 1.14
CA VAL A 405 21.30 -33.71 0.88
C VAL A 405 20.81 -34.37 -0.41
N LEU A 406 19.49 -34.56 -0.56
CA LEU A 406 18.92 -35.17 -1.76
C LEU A 406 19.25 -34.35 -3.02
N ARG A 407 19.07 -33.03 -2.96
CA ARG A 407 19.26 -32.15 -4.12
C ARG A 407 20.72 -31.99 -4.51
N ASN A 408 21.67 -32.11 -3.58
CA ASN A 408 23.10 -32.11 -3.90
C ASN A 408 23.55 -33.35 -4.67
N GLN A 409 22.77 -34.44 -4.65
CA GLN A 409 23.03 -35.66 -5.43
C GLN A 409 22.33 -35.67 -6.79
N VAL A 410 21.50 -34.66 -7.10
CA VAL A 410 20.74 -34.59 -8.36
C VAL A 410 21.07 -33.32 -9.12
N ALA A 411 21.71 -33.46 -10.28
CA ALA A 411 21.94 -32.36 -11.20
C ALA A 411 20.79 -32.25 -12.21
N VAL A 412 20.24 -31.04 -12.39
CA VAL A 412 19.15 -30.77 -13.33
C VAL A 412 19.58 -29.76 -14.37
N VAL A 413 19.47 -30.12 -15.65
CA VAL A 413 19.60 -29.17 -16.77
C VAL A 413 18.20 -28.76 -17.20
N LEU A 414 17.86 -27.48 -16.99
CA LEU A 414 16.52 -26.97 -17.27
C LEU A 414 16.28 -26.83 -18.78
N GLN A 415 15.04 -27.05 -19.22
CA GLN A 415 14.64 -26.80 -20.62
C GLN A 415 14.89 -25.34 -21.03
N LYS A 416 14.80 -24.41 -20.07
CA LYS A 416 15.12 -22.99 -20.25
C LYS A 416 16.16 -22.59 -19.21
N ASN A 417 17.40 -22.46 -19.64
CA ASN A 417 18.51 -22.09 -18.77
C ASN A 417 18.37 -20.63 -18.30
N VAL A 418 18.67 -20.40 -17.03
CA VAL A 418 18.71 -19.07 -16.41
C VAL A 418 20.13 -18.83 -15.93
N LEU A 419 20.70 -17.69 -16.32
CA LEU A 419 22.02 -17.24 -15.89
C LEU A 419 21.85 -16.03 -14.96
N PHE A 420 22.77 -15.88 -14.02
CA PHE A 420 22.79 -14.77 -13.06
C PHE A 420 24.02 -13.89 -13.32
N SER A 421 23.90 -12.59 -13.07
CA SER A 421 24.95 -11.57 -13.27
C SER A 421 25.98 -11.55 -12.15
#